data_AF-A0A1Z8VV72-F1
#
_entry.id   AF-A0A1Z8VV72-F1
#
_cell.length_a   1.000
_cell.length_b   1.000
_cell.length_c   1.000
_cell.angle_alpha   90.00
_cell.angle_beta   90.00
_cell.angle_gamma   90.00
#
_symmetry.space_group_name_H-M   'P 1'
#
loop_
_entity.id
_entity.type
_entity.pdbx_description
1 polymer ?
#
loop_
_entity_poly.entity_id
_entity_poly.type
_entity_poly.pdbx_seq_one_letter_code
_entity_poly.pdbx_strand_id
1 'polypeptide(L)'
;MKDIISNCFLCGEHSLHVAGTEEAQVMQCINCGYTTTTKFTGTKETNEEFQKLSEDMKNWAVESNGKVWIPTVITLPIGMLYPINIDNMVNHQTEMKWAFAPMVEIPEEERKDFPNEQGGFYERKIDTDNPIIYDKFIKGMSFINESMKKENLNGK
;
A
#
# COMPACT_ATOMS: atom_id res chain seq x y z
N MET A 1 -15.38 -20.76 -1.77
CA MET A 1 -13.97 -21.11 -2.10
C MET A 1 -13.15 -21.02 -0.82
N LYS A 2 -12.10 -21.81 -0.63
CA LYS A 2 -11.22 -21.72 0.55
C LYS A 2 -10.18 -20.62 0.32
N ASP A 3 -9.78 -19.92 1.36
CA ASP A 3 -8.62 -19.02 1.31
C ASP A 3 -7.37 -19.84 0.97
N ILE A 4 -6.64 -19.41 -0.06
CA ILE A 4 -5.50 -20.15 -0.60
C ILE A 4 -4.26 -19.26 -0.55
N ILE A 5 -3.14 -19.87 -0.18
CA ILE A 5 -1.81 -19.29 -0.37
C ILE A 5 -1.18 -19.99 -1.59
N SER A 6 -0.67 -19.19 -2.54
CA SER A 6 -0.02 -19.71 -3.74
C SER A 6 1.19 -18.87 -4.16
N ASN A 7 1.80 -19.26 -5.30
CA ASN A 7 2.89 -18.50 -5.92
C ASN A 7 2.35 -17.24 -6.59
N CYS A 8 3.00 -16.11 -6.34
CA CYS A 8 2.65 -14.83 -6.94
C CYS A 8 2.96 -14.82 -8.45
N PHE A 9 1.99 -14.41 -9.25
CA PHE A 9 2.13 -14.27 -10.71
C PHE A 9 3.07 -13.13 -11.15
N LEU A 10 3.59 -12.33 -10.22
CA LEU A 10 4.53 -11.24 -10.50
C LEU A 10 5.94 -11.54 -10.02
N CYS A 11 6.10 -11.97 -8.76
CA CYS A 11 7.42 -12.19 -8.17
C CYS A 11 7.78 -13.67 -7.97
N GLY A 12 6.88 -14.62 -8.27
CA GLY A 12 7.11 -16.05 -8.11
C GLY A 12 7.06 -16.59 -6.67
N GLU A 13 7.16 -15.72 -5.67
CA GLU A 13 7.18 -16.12 -4.25
C GLU A 13 5.85 -16.74 -3.78
N HIS A 14 5.93 -17.74 -2.90
CA HIS A 14 4.78 -18.41 -2.28
C HIS A 14 4.15 -17.55 -1.17
N SER A 15 3.67 -16.37 -1.55
CA SER A 15 3.14 -15.35 -0.63
C SER A 15 1.93 -14.62 -1.21
N LEU A 16 1.26 -15.22 -2.20
CA LEU A 16 0.01 -14.71 -2.76
C LEU A 16 -1.16 -15.25 -1.95
N HIS A 17 -1.88 -14.36 -1.27
CA HIS A 17 -3.14 -14.69 -0.62
C HIS A 17 -4.29 -14.46 -1.59
N VAL A 18 -5.13 -15.49 -1.77
CA VAL A 18 -6.35 -15.43 -2.58
C VAL A 18 -7.54 -15.67 -1.66
N ALA A 19 -8.42 -14.67 -1.57
CA ALA A 19 -9.56 -14.68 -0.67
C ALA A 19 -10.83 -14.16 -1.35
N GLY A 20 -12.00 -14.54 -0.82
CA GLY A 20 -13.30 -14.07 -1.29
C GLY A 20 -14.10 -15.09 -2.12
N THR A 21 -15.20 -14.63 -2.70
CA THR A 21 -16.07 -15.43 -3.59
C THR A 21 -15.59 -15.34 -5.04
N GLU A 22 -16.15 -16.16 -5.94
CA GLU A 22 -15.81 -16.10 -7.37
C GLU A 22 -16.13 -14.72 -7.99
N GLU A 23 -17.20 -14.08 -7.53
CA GLU A 23 -17.65 -12.77 -8.01
C GLU A 23 -16.82 -11.61 -7.43
N ALA A 24 -16.27 -11.78 -6.22
CA ALA A 24 -15.57 -10.74 -5.46
C ALA A 24 -14.25 -11.27 -4.86
N GLN A 25 -13.41 -11.85 -5.71
CA GLN A 25 -12.10 -12.35 -5.30
C GLN A 25 -11.06 -11.23 -5.23
N VAL A 26 -10.21 -11.30 -4.20
CA VAL A 26 -9.01 -10.48 -4.03
C VAL A 26 -7.79 -11.39 -4.07
N MET A 27 -6.75 -10.96 -4.77
CA MET A 27 -5.44 -11.59 -4.77
C MET A 27 -4.40 -10.57 -4.32
N GLN A 28 -3.72 -10.80 -3.20
CA GLN A 28 -2.75 -9.88 -2.63
C GLN A 28 -1.45 -10.59 -2.29
N CYS A 29 -0.33 -10.13 -2.82
CA CYS A 29 0.98 -10.67 -2.49
C CYS A 29 1.67 -9.85 -1.40
N ILE A 30 1.90 -10.46 -0.23
CA ILE A 30 2.55 -9.79 0.90
C ILE A 30 4.07 -9.64 0.70
N ASN A 31 4.66 -10.31 -0.29
CA ASN A 31 6.08 -10.14 -0.62
C ASN A 31 6.35 -8.91 -1.50
N CYS A 32 5.66 -8.79 -2.64
CA CYS A 32 5.88 -7.70 -3.58
C CYS A 32 4.93 -6.50 -3.42
N GLY A 33 3.86 -6.62 -2.61
CA GLY A 33 2.94 -5.53 -2.33
C GLY A 33 1.90 -5.27 -3.42
N TYR A 34 1.83 -6.10 -4.45
CA TYR A 34 0.83 -5.95 -5.51
C TYR A 34 -0.46 -6.70 -5.18
N THR A 35 -1.58 -6.15 -5.65
CA THR A 35 -2.91 -6.69 -5.49
C THR A 35 -3.72 -6.58 -6.78
N THR A 36 -4.70 -7.47 -6.94
CA THR A 36 -5.73 -7.40 -7.98
C THR A 36 -7.05 -7.94 -7.43
N THR A 37 -8.15 -7.61 -8.10
CA THR A 37 -9.48 -8.15 -7.79
C THR A 37 -10.18 -8.65 -9.05
N THR A 38 -11.37 -9.23 -8.91
CA THR A 38 -12.24 -9.57 -10.05
C THR A 38 -12.56 -8.37 -10.95
N LYS A 39 -12.60 -7.16 -10.37
CA LYS A 39 -12.83 -5.90 -11.09
C LYS A 39 -11.70 -5.51 -12.05
N PHE A 40 -10.47 -5.97 -11.79
CA PHE A 40 -9.30 -5.70 -12.62
C PHE A 40 -9.01 -6.83 -13.63
N THR A 41 -10.03 -7.60 -14.03
CA THR A 41 -9.88 -8.63 -15.07
C THR A 41 -9.79 -8.00 -16.46
N GLY A 42 -8.93 -8.55 -17.33
CA GLY A 42 -8.64 -8.03 -18.67
C GLY A 42 -7.29 -7.33 -18.73
N THR A 43 -7.15 -6.41 -19.69
CA THR A 43 -5.93 -5.61 -19.91
C THR A 43 -6.13 -4.18 -19.42
N LYS A 44 -5.04 -3.42 -19.30
CA LYS A 44 -5.04 -1.99 -19.01
C LYS A 44 -5.90 -1.23 -20.01
N GLU A 45 -5.87 -1.59 -21.29
CA GLU A 45 -6.62 -0.91 -22.35
C GLU A 45 -8.13 -1.09 -22.21
N THR A 46 -8.59 -2.29 -21.84
CA THR A 46 -10.03 -2.62 -21.86
C THR A 46 -10.71 -2.52 -20.50
N ASN A 47 -9.96 -2.40 -19.42
CA ASN A 47 -10.52 -2.44 -18.07
C ASN A 47 -11.00 -1.06 -17.60
N GLU A 48 -12.32 -0.88 -17.46
CA GLU A 48 -12.93 0.40 -17.07
C GLU A 48 -12.50 0.90 -15.68
N GLU A 49 -12.30 -0.01 -14.72
CA GLU A 49 -11.87 0.34 -13.36
C GLU A 49 -10.42 0.82 -13.34
N PHE A 50 -9.56 0.22 -14.14
CA PHE A 50 -8.19 0.67 -14.34
C PHE A 50 -8.13 2.09 -14.94
N GLN A 51 -9.03 2.42 -15.87
CA GLN A 51 -9.06 3.75 -16.48
C GLN A 51 -9.40 4.87 -15.49
N LYS A 52 -10.05 4.56 -14.37
CA LYS A 52 -10.38 5.51 -13.29
C LYS A 52 -9.22 5.77 -12.32
N LEU A 53 -8.13 5.00 -12.40
CA LEU A 53 -6.97 5.18 -11.53
C LEU A 53 -6.22 6.48 -11.83
N SER A 54 -5.46 6.97 -10.85
CA SER A 54 -4.51 8.06 -11.06
C SER A 54 -3.40 7.66 -12.03
N GLU A 55 -2.75 8.65 -12.64
CA GLU A 55 -1.66 8.42 -13.58
C GLU A 55 -0.51 7.62 -12.96
N ASP A 56 -0.14 7.92 -11.73
CA ASP A 56 0.88 7.19 -10.99
C ASP A 56 0.51 5.70 -10.82
N MET A 57 -0.73 5.41 -10.40
CA MET A 57 -1.19 4.03 -10.25
C MET A 57 -1.21 3.27 -11.58
N LYS A 58 -1.55 3.95 -12.69
CA LYS A 58 -1.48 3.37 -14.02
C LYS A 58 -0.05 3.04 -14.43
N ASN A 59 0.89 3.92 -14.13
CA ASN A 59 2.32 3.75 -14.41
C ASN A 59 2.93 2.57 -13.64
N TRP A 60 2.50 2.35 -12.39
CA TRP A 60 2.99 1.23 -11.58
C TRP A 60 2.31 -0.10 -11.87
N ALA A 61 1.19 -0.12 -12.59
CA ALA A 61 0.42 -1.32 -12.80
C ALA A 61 1.15 -2.35 -13.68
N VAL A 62 0.88 -3.63 -13.46
CA VAL A 62 1.46 -4.74 -14.24
C VAL A 62 0.35 -5.67 -14.70
N GLU A 63 0.37 -6.08 -15.96
CA GLU A 63 -0.54 -7.11 -16.46
C GLU A 63 0.06 -8.50 -16.24
N SER A 64 -0.69 -9.39 -15.60
CA SER A 64 -0.29 -10.79 -15.43
C SER A 64 -1.50 -11.67 -15.13
N ASN A 65 -1.51 -12.89 -15.67
CA ASN A 65 -2.58 -13.88 -15.49
C ASN A 65 -3.98 -13.33 -15.86
N GLY A 66 -4.08 -12.57 -16.96
CA GLY A 66 -5.34 -12.00 -17.44
C GLY A 66 -5.95 -10.94 -16.53
N LYS A 67 -5.14 -10.33 -15.66
CA LYS A 67 -5.56 -9.28 -14.72
C LYS A 67 -4.55 -8.14 -14.67
N VAL A 68 -5.04 -6.97 -14.28
CA VAL A 68 -4.22 -5.79 -13.99
C VAL A 68 -3.92 -5.74 -12.50
N TRP A 69 -2.64 -5.75 -12.15
CA TRP A 69 -2.15 -5.69 -10.78
C TRP A 69 -1.69 -4.28 -10.46
N ILE A 70 -2.07 -3.78 -9.29
CA ILE A 70 -1.69 -2.45 -8.81
C ILE A 70 -0.97 -2.56 -7.47
N PRO A 71 -0.05 -1.65 -7.14
CA PRO A 71 0.54 -1.60 -5.81
C PRO A 71 -0.53 -1.32 -4.75
N THR A 72 -0.39 -1.95 -3.59
CA THR A 72 -1.29 -1.77 -2.46
C THR A 72 -0.97 -0.49 -1.68
N VAL A 73 -1.96 0.04 -0.96
CA VAL A 73 -1.77 1.05 0.08
C VAL A 73 -2.32 0.44 1.37
N ILE A 74 -1.52 0.41 2.44
CA ILE A 74 -1.93 -0.15 3.72
C ILE A 74 -1.83 0.93 4.79
N THR A 75 -2.99 1.27 5.35
CA THR A 75 -3.09 2.16 6.52
C THR A 75 -3.20 1.31 7.78
N LEU A 76 -2.34 1.58 8.76
CA LEU A 76 -2.26 0.92 10.05
C LEU A 76 -2.30 1.97 11.18
N PRO A 77 -2.58 1.58 12.44
CA PRO A 77 -2.60 2.53 13.56
C PRO A 77 -1.29 3.30 13.76
N ILE A 78 -0.16 2.70 13.34
CA ILE A 78 1.17 3.29 13.50
C ILE A 78 1.62 4.13 12.30
N GLY A 79 0.87 4.13 11.19
CA GLY A 79 1.26 4.80 9.96
C GLY A 79 0.71 4.17 8.69
N MET A 80 1.22 4.60 7.55
CA MET A 80 0.78 4.16 6.22
C MET A 80 1.96 3.66 5.39
N LEU A 81 1.82 2.50 4.77
CA LEU A 81 2.75 1.97 3.77
C LEU A 81 2.14 2.11 2.37
N TYR A 82 2.81 2.84 1.48
CA TYR A 82 2.27 3.20 0.16
C TYR A 82 3.38 3.28 -0.90
N PRO A 83 3.05 3.11 -2.19
CA PRO A 83 3.99 3.35 -3.28
C PRO A 83 4.25 4.85 -3.48
N ILE A 84 5.48 5.21 -3.82
CA ILE A 84 5.87 6.58 -4.16
C ILE A 84 6.88 6.58 -5.31
N ASN A 85 6.82 7.60 -6.15
CA ASN A 85 7.84 7.87 -7.16
C ASN A 85 9.03 8.59 -6.51
N ILE A 86 10.23 8.04 -6.69
CA ILE A 86 11.49 8.67 -6.26
C ILE A 86 12.34 8.93 -7.50
N ASP A 87 12.72 10.19 -7.69
CA ASP A 87 13.65 10.58 -8.75
C ASP A 87 15.07 10.20 -8.34
N ASN A 88 15.65 9.24 -9.07
CA ASN A 88 17.02 8.85 -8.89
C ASN A 88 17.92 9.79 -9.71
N MET A 89 18.54 10.75 -9.03
CA MET A 89 19.40 11.76 -9.66
C MET A 89 20.68 11.17 -10.31
N VAL A 90 21.04 9.92 -10.00
CA VAL A 90 22.21 9.27 -10.60
C VAL A 90 21.89 8.75 -12.00
N ASN A 91 20.77 8.05 -12.17
CA ASN A 91 20.35 7.48 -13.46
C ASN A 91 19.31 8.33 -14.20
N HIS A 92 18.85 9.44 -13.62
CA HIS A 92 17.81 10.34 -14.14
C HIS A 92 16.50 9.59 -14.45
N GLN A 93 16.18 8.57 -13.65
CA GLN A 93 14.94 7.80 -13.78
C GLN A 93 14.09 7.94 -12.52
N THR A 94 12.79 8.05 -12.73
CA THR A 94 11.80 7.95 -11.65
C THR A 94 11.52 6.48 -11.39
N GLU A 95 11.78 6.02 -10.16
CA GLU A 95 11.56 4.64 -9.74
C GLU A 95 10.45 4.58 -8.69
N MET A 96 9.58 3.59 -8.79
CA MET A 96 8.63 3.29 -7.72
C MET A 96 9.36 2.65 -6.53
N LYS A 97 9.17 3.22 -5.35
CA LYS A 97 9.62 2.70 -4.06
C LYS A 97 8.44 2.60 -3.11
N TRP A 98 8.68 1.97 -1.97
CA TRP A 98 7.69 1.87 -0.89
C TRP A 98 8.04 2.85 0.21
N ALA A 99 7.08 3.67 0.62
CA ALA A 99 7.23 4.65 1.69
C ALA A 99 6.38 4.24 2.89
N PHE A 100 6.99 4.25 4.08
CA PHE A 100 6.25 4.21 5.34
C PHE A 100 6.21 5.61 5.97
N ALA A 101 5.02 6.19 6.06
CA ALA A 101 4.77 7.45 6.76
C ALA A 101 4.19 7.16 8.15
N PRO A 102 4.86 7.53 9.25
CA PRO A 102 4.39 7.23 10.60
C PRO A 102 3.16 8.07 10.99
N MET A 103 2.36 7.55 11.92
CA MET A 103 1.28 8.31 12.56
C MET A 103 1.84 9.11 13.74
N VAL A 104 1.90 10.43 13.60
CA VAL A 104 2.48 11.36 14.59
C VAL A 104 1.39 12.20 15.26
N GLU A 105 1.68 12.70 16.46
CA GLU A 105 0.80 13.67 17.13
C GLU A 105 0.84 15.03 16.41
N ILE A 106 -0.32 15.68 16.35
CA ILE A 106 -0.43 17.07 15.89
C ILE A 106 -0.24 17.97 17.11
N PRO A 107 0.72 18.91 17.07
CA PRO A 107 0.89 19.92 18.12
C PRO A 107 -0.44 20.64 18.40
N GLU A 108 -0.77 20.90 19.68
CA GLU A 108 -2.08 21.44 20.07
C GLU A 108 -2.44 22.74 19.34
N GLU A 109 -1.43 23.57 19.08
CA GLU A 109 -1.53 24.84 18.37
C GLU A 109 -1.86 24.70 16.87
N GLU A 110 -1.51 23.56 16.26
CA GLU A 110 -1.75 23.23 14.85
C GLU A 110 -3.08 22.50 14.65
N ARG A 111 -3.63 21.87 15.70
CA ARG A 111 -4.87 21.06 15.60
C ARG A 111 -6.04 21.80 14.98
N LYS A 112 -6.11 23.13 15.18
CA LYS A 112 -7.15 24.00 14.58
C LYS A 112 -7.27 23.89 13.06
N ASP A 113 -6.19 23.50 12.38
CA ASP A 113 -6.13 23.34 10.92
C ASP A 113 -6.60 21.94 10.46
N PHE A 114 -6.90 21.06 11.42
CA PHE A 114 -7.34 19.68 11.20
C PHE A 114 -8.70 19.39 11.86
N PRO A 115 -9.79 20.07 11.44
CA PRO A 115 -11.12 19.80 11.97
C PRO A 115 -11.58 18.38 11.63
N ASN A 116 -12.26 17.73 12.57
CA ASN A 116 -12.87 16.42 12.37
C ASN A 116 -14.39 16.55 12.12
N GLU A 117 -14.99 15.50 11.55
CA GLU A 117 -16.42 15.49 11.20
C GLU A 117 -17.37 15.52 12.41
N GLN A 118 -16.84 15.34 13.63
CA GLN A 118 -17.61 15.24 14.88
C GLN A 118 -17.60 16.52 15.71
N GLY A 119 -17.04 17.63 15.18
CA GLY A 119 -17.04 18.93 15.86
C GLY A 119 -15.86 19.17 16.80
N GLY A 120 -14.73 18.49 16.58
CA GLY A 120 -13.44 18.74 17.23
C GLY A 120 -12.29 18.78 16.23
N PHE A 121 -11.07 18.48 16.68
CA PHE A 121 -9.88 18.40 15.83
C PHE A 121 -9.25 17.02 15.91
N TYR A 122 -8.56 16.60 14.86
CA TYR A 122 -7.73 15.40 14.91
C TYR A 122 -6.53 15.62 15.82
N GLU A 123 -6.15 14.59 16.58
CA GLU A 123 -4.99 14.63 17.47
C GLU A 123 -3.72 14.09 16.81
N ARG A 124 -3.87 13.34 15.72
CA ARG A 124 -2.78 12.65 15.03
C ARG A 124 -2.93 12.79 13.51
N LYS A 125 -1.81 12.82 12.79
CA LYS A 125 -1.73 12.83 11.32
C LYS A 125 -0.71 11.81 10.82
N ILE A 126 -0.86 11.39 9.57
CA ILE A 126 0.18 10.64 8.86
C ILE A 126 1.25 11.64 8.39
N ASP A 127 2.50 11.42 8.79
CA ASP A 127 3.64 12.26 8.40
C ASP A 127 4.19 11.82 7.04
N THR A 128 3.56 12.30 5.96
CA THR A 128 4.00 12.04 4.58
C THR A 128 5.21 12.87 4.17
N ASP A 129 5.64 13.84 4.99
CA ASP A 129 6.79 14.69 4.69
C ASP A 129 8.11 14.02 5.09
N ASN A 130 8.08 13.12 6.07
CA ASN A 130 9.25 12.35 6.53
C ASN A 130 9.07 10.82 6.39
N PRO A 131 8.80 10.30 5.17
CA PRO A 131 8.61 8.87 5.00
C PRO A 131 9.93 8.10 5.07
N ILE A 132 9.88 6.87 5.58
CA ILE A 132 10.98 5.92 5.49
C ILE A 132 10.84 5.13 4.19
N ILE A 133 11.86 5.19 3.34
CA ILE A 133 11.83 4.59 2.00
C ILE A 133 12.43 3.18 1.99
N TYR A 134 11.79 2.28 1.26
CA TYR A 134 12.17 0.88 1.08
C TYR A 134 12.13 0.49 -0.40
N ASP A 135 13.14 -0.26 -0.85
CA ASP A 135 13.13 -0.84 -2.21
C ASP A 135 12.12 -1.97 -2.39
N LYS A 136 11.80 -2.68 -1.30
CA LYS A 136 10.94 -3.86 -1.31
C LYS A 136 9.83 -3.71 -0.29
N PHE A 137 8.61 -4.00 -0.73
CA PHE A 137 7.42 -3.98 0.12
C PHE A 137 7.59 -4.80 1.41
N ILE A 138 8.11 -6.02 1.30
CA ILE A 138 8.33 -6.89 2.46
C ILE A 138 9.24 -6.28 3.52
N LYS A 139 10.23 -5.45 3.13
CA LYS A 139 11.09 -4.75 4.10
C LYS A 139 10.30 -3.71 4.89
N GLY A 140 9.41 -2.96 4.23
CA GLY A 140 8.49 -2.04 4.89
C GLY A 140 7.55 -2.79 5.84
N MET A 141 6.99 -3.92 5.42
CA MET A 141 6.17 -4.77 6.29
C MET A 141 6.93 -5.35 7.49
N SER A 142 8.19 -5.76 7.31
CA SER A 142 9.04 -6.22 8.41
C SER A 142 9.27 -5.11 9.44
N PHE A 143 9.60 -3.90 8.98
CA PHE A 143 9.75 -2.73 9.85
C PHE A 143 8.46 -2.45 10.64
N ILE A 144 7.31 -2.46 9.98
CA ILE A 144 6.00 -2.27 10.61
C ILE A 144 5.76 -3.32 11.71
N ASN A 145 6.02 -4.59 11.41
CA ASN A 145 5.84 -5.68 12.38
C ASN A 145 6.73 -5.50 13.61
N GLU A 146 7.98 -5.07 13.44
CA GLU A 146 8.89 -4.78 14.56
C GLU A 146 8.43 -3.55 15.37
N SER A 147 7.97 -2.50 14.69
CA SER A 147 7.46 -1.28 15.32
C SER A 147 6.20 -1.53 16.14
N MET A 148 5.23 -2.28 15.59
CA MET A 148 4.00 -2.66 16.32
C MET A 148 4.31 -3.54 17.55
N LYS A 149 5.30 -4.43 17.47
CA LYS A 149 5.73 -5.23 18.63
C LYS A 149 6.28 -4.35 19.74
N LYS A 150 7.07 -3.32 19.40
CA LYS A 150 7.61 -2.36 20.39
C LYS A 150 6.50 -1.52 21.03
N GLU A 151 5.55 -1.02 20.24
CA GLU A 151 4.40 -0.28 20.79
C GLU A 151 3.55 -1.15 21.73
N ASN A 152 3.25 -2.39 21.36
CA ASN A 152 2.50 -3.32 22.21
C ASN A 152 3.23 -3.70 23.50
N LEU A 153 4.57 -3.62 23.52
CA LEU A 153 5.37 -3.81 24.73
C LEU A 153 5.38 -2.56 25.63
N ASN A 154 5.27 -1.37 25.02
CA ASN A 154 5.26 -0.09 25.74
C ASN A 154 3.85 0.34 26.18
N GLY A 155 2.80 -0.24 25.60
CA GLY A 155 1.38 -0.04 25.95
C GLY A 155 0.85 -1.00 27.03
N LYS A 156 1.73 -1.63 27.81
CA LYS A 156 1.40 -2.42 29.00
C LYS A 156 1.92 -1.75 30.27
#